data_AF-A0A7J6HL61-F1
#
_entry.id   AF-A0A7J6HL61-F1
#
_cell.length_a   1.000
_cell.length_b   1.000
_cell.length_c   1.000
_cell.angle_alpha   90.00
_cell.angle_beta   90.00
_cell.angle_gamma   90.00
#
_symmetry.space_group_name_H-M   'P 1'
#
loop_
_entity.id
_entity.type
_entity.pdbx_description
1 polymer ?
#
loop_
_entity_poly.entity_id
_entity_poly.type
_entity_poly.pdbx_seq_one_letter_code
_entity_poly.pdbx_strand_id
1 'polypeptide(L)'
;MEIVSMVLAGKSIVNDDHIPVITSVASDEFGQQYNINADTLAGELATTLGGEKLILLTDVVGILEDRDNPSSLVKEVDIRRVKQMMEEGKIGGGMIPKY
;
A
#
# COMPACT_ATOMS: atom_id res chain seq x y z
N MET A 1 12.14 -15.73 2.23
CA MET A 1 12.06 -15.08 0.91
C MET A 1 12.39 -13.62 1.08
N GLU A 2 13.62 -13.21 0.72
CA GLU A 2 14.02 -11.81 0.78
C GLU A 2 13.20 -11.00 -0.24
N ILE A 3 12.71 -9.83 0.18
CA ILE A 3 12.04 -8.83 -0.69
C ILE A 3 12.84 -8.59 -1.99
N VAL A 4 14.17 -8.68 -1.88
CA VAL A 4 15.12 -8.58 -3.00
C VAL A 4 14.83 -9.58 -4.13
N SER A 5 14.46 -10.82 -3.83
CA SER A 5 14.19 -11.84 -4.86
C SER A 5 12.91 -11.54 -5.64
N MET A 6 11.85 -11.11 -4.96
CA MET A 6 10.61 -10.64 -5.61
C MET A 6 10.85 -9.42 -6.50
N VAL A 7 11.71 -8.51 -6.07
CA VAL A 7 12.04 -7.28 -6.82
C VAL A 7 12.82 -7.59 -8.08
N LEU A 8 13.81 -8.48 -8.02
CA LEU A 8 14.61 -8.88 -9.18
C LEU A 8 13.73 -9.62 -10.21
N ALA A 9 12.88 -10.54 -9.75
CA ALA A 9 11.91 -11.19 -10.61
C ALA A 9 10.93 -10.18 -11.22
N GLY A 10 10.39 -9.26 -10.42
CA GLY A 10 9.47 -8.22 -10.88
C GLY A 10 10.08 -7.32 -11.96
N LYS A 11 11.32 -6.86 -11.78
CA LYS A 11 12.01 -6.04 -12.79
C LYS A 11 12.22 -6.79 -14.11
N SER A 12 12.61 -8.07 -14.05
CA SER A 12 12.77 -8.88 -15.27
C SER A 12 11.44 -9.07 -16.00
N ILE A 13 10.38 -9.43 -15.27
CA ILE A 13 9.05 -9.72 -15.82
C ILE A 13 8.44 -8.46 -16.46
N VAL A 14 8.58 -7.30 -15.82
CA VAL A 14 8.08 -6.02 -16.37
C VAL A 14 8.82 -5.62 -17.65
N ASN A 15 10.13 -5.88 -17.74
CA ASN A 15 10.92 -5.60 -18.94
C ASN A 15 10.53 -6.50 -20.13
N ASP A 16 9.92 -7.65 -19.86
CA ASP A 16 9.43 -8.59 -20.86
C ASP A 16 7.95 -8.34 -21.24
N ASP A 17 7.42 -7.12 -21.02
CA ASP A 17 6.03 -6.71 -21.32
C ASP A 17 4.92 -7.52 -20.61
N HIS A 18 5.25 -8.17 -19.49
CA HIS A 18 4.26 -8.88 -18.68
C HIS A 18 3.66 -7.99 -17.58
N ILE A 19 2.42 -8.30 -17.19
CA ILE A 19 1.76 -7.69 -16.03
C ILE A 19 1.87 -8.67 -14.85
N PRO A 20 2.76 -8.42 -13.87
CA PRO A 20 2.91 -9.31 -12.73
C PRO A 20 1.68 -9.23 -11.81
N VAL A 21 1.14 -10.39 -11.45
CA VAL A 21 0.09 -10.54 -10.44
C VAL A 21 0.70 -11.23 -9.22
N ILE A 22 0.70 -10.53 -8.08
CA ILE A 22 1.43 -10.95 -6.88
C ILE A 22 0.44 -11.18 -5.74
N THR A 23 0.59 -12.30 -5.02
CA THR A 23 -0.19 -12.61 -3.81
C THR A 23 0.58 -12.18 -2.55
N SER A 24 -0.13 -11.84 -1.47
CA SER A 24 0.49 -11.33 -0.24
C SER A 24 0.88 -12.40 0.79
N VAL A 25 1.35 -13.54 0.29
CA VAL A 25 1.90 -14.63 1.10
C VAL A 25 3.39 -14.77 0.83
N ALA A 26 4.18 -14.98 1.88
CA ALA A 26 5.61 -15.19 1.74
C ALA A 26 6.11 -16.19 2.78
N SER A 27 7.30 -16.73 2.58
CA SER A 27 7.98 -17.54 3.60
C SER A 27 9.21 -16.81 4.14
N ASP A 28 9.63 -17.11 5.36
CA ASP A 28 10.94 -16.71 5.89
C ASP A 28 12.09 -17.52 5.25
N GLU A 29 13.28 -17.47 5.85
CA GLU A 29 14.46 -18.23 5.39
C GLU A 29 14.39 -19.74 5.71
N PHE A 30 13.54 -20.14 6.65
CA PHE A 30 13.33 -21.53 7.07
C PHE A 30 12.13 -22.18 6.36
N GLY A 31 11.42 -21.43 5.51
CA GLY A 31 10.27 -21.89 4.75
C GLY A 31 8.93 -21.72 5.48
N GLN A 32 8.92 -21.17 6.70
CA GLN A 32 7.68 -20.89 7.43
C GLN A 32 6.89 -19.81 6.69
N GLN A 33 5.62 -20.09 6.42
CA GLN A 33 4.72 -19.20 5.69
C GLN A 33 4.11 -18.14 6.60
N TYR A 34 3.96 -16.94 6.04
CA TYR A 34 3.35 -15.77 6.67
C TYR A 34 2.32 -15.15 5.73
N ASN A 35 1.23 -14.69 6.34
CA ASN A 35 0.23 -13.87 5.68
C ASN A 35 0.57 -12.40 5.90
N ILE A 36 0.98 -11.71 4.84
CA ILE A 36 1.40 -10.31 4.88
C ILE A 36 0.21 -9.44 4.47
N ASN A 37 0.06 -8.28 5.12
CA ASN A 37 -0.91 -7.28 4.69
C ASN A 37 -0.57 -6.82 3.25
N ALA A 38 -1.57 -6.87 2.36
CA ALA A 38 -1.36 -6.58 0.95
C ALA A 38 -1.01 -5.10 0.67
N ASP A 39 -1.55 -4.16 1.45
CA ASP A 39 -1.25 -2.73 1.31
C ASP A 39 0.23 -2.47 1.66
N THR A 40 0.71 -3.06 2.76
CA THR A 40 2.12 -2.99 3.16
C THR A 40 3.04 -3.60 2.11
N LEU A 41 2.70 -4.79 1.59
CA LEU A 41 3.48 -5.42 0.53
C LEU A 41 3.53 -4.55 -0.74
N ALA A 42 2.39 -3.99 -1.15
CA ALA A 42 2.31 -3.14 -2.33
C ALA A 42 3.14 -1.85 -2.17
N GLY A 43 3.14 -1.23 -0.97
CA GLY A 43 3.97 -0.07 -0.66
C GLY A 43 5.46 -0.36 -0.75
N GLU A 44 5.91 -1.50 -0.21
CA GLU A 44 7.32 -1.90 -0.29
C GLU A 44 7.74 -2.25 -1.72
N LEU A 45 6.86 -2.91 -2.48
CA LEU A 45 7.10 -3.21 -3.89
C LEU A 45 7.18 -1.93 -4.73
N ALA A 46 6.25 -0.99 -4.55
CA ALA A 46 6.27 0.29 -5.25
C ALA A 46 7.56 1.06 -4.96
N THR A 47 7.98 1.11 -3.69
CA THR A 47 9.23 1.77 -3.28
C THR A 47 10.44 1.10 -3.93
N THR A 48 10.52 -0.23 -3.86
CA THR A 48 11.73 -0.95 -4.31
C THR A 48 11.83 -1.06 -5.84
N LEU A 49 10.71 -1.09 -6.54
CA LEU A 49 10.66 -1.07 -8.01
C LEU A 49 10.81 0.35 -8.57
N GLY A 50 10.71 1.40 -7.74
CA GLY A 50 10.73 2.79 -8.18
C GLY A 50 9.43 3.20 -8.87
N GLY A 51 8.30 2.66 -8.43
CA GLY A 51 6.97 2.99 -8.95
C GLY A 51 6.63 4.46 -8.74
N GLU A 52 6.16 5.13 -9.79
CA GLU A 52 5.77 6.54 -9.73
C GLU A 52 4.53 6.77 -8.85
N LYS A 53 3.61 5.79 -8.82
CA LYS A 53 2.34 5.86 -8.09
C LYS A 53 1.99 4.52 -7.46
N LEU A 54 1.52 4.57 -6.22
CA LEU A 54 0.82 3.48 -5.57
C LEU A 54 -0.67 3.79 -5.57
N ILE A 55 -1.48 2.90 -6.14
CA ILE A 55 -2.94 3.05 -6.18
C ILE A 55 -3.54 1.91 -5.36
N LEU A 56 -4.20 2.26 -4.26
CA LEU A 56 -4.92 1.31 -3.41
C LEU A 56 -6.41 1.37 -3.74
N LEU A 57 -6.98 0.24 -4.17
CA LEU A 57 -8.43 0.09 -4.31
C LEU A 57 -9.02 -0.28 -2.95
N THR A 58 -10.01 0.48 -2.51
CA THR A 58 -10.64 0.31 -1.19
C THR A 58 -12.15 0.45 -1.31
N ASP A 59 -12.85 -0.01 -0.27
CA ASP A 59 -14.30 0.05 -0.11
C ASP A 59 -14.85 1.40 0.39
N VAL A 60 -13.96 2.36 0.65
CA VAL A 60 -14.30 3.74 1.02
C VAL A 60 -13.96 4.71 -0.11
N VAL A 61 -14.63 5.86 -0.11
CA VAL A 61 -14.41 6.89 -1.15
C VAL A 61 -13.05 7.60 -1.04
N GLY A 62 -12.37 7.48 0.11
CA GLY A 62 -11.10 8.14 0.41
C GLY A 62 -11.10 8.70 1.84
N ILE A 63 -10.23 9.68 2.09
CA ILE A 63 -10.16 10.39 3.37
C ILE A 63 -11.22 11.49 3.39
N LEU A 64 -12.04 11.53 4.44
CA LEU A 64 -13.01 12.59 4.70
C LEU A 64 -12.46 13.54 5.78
N GLU A 65 -12.60 14.85 5.57
CA GLU A 65 -12.25 15.85 6.59
C GLU A 65 -13.24 15.81 7.77
N ASP A 66 -14.50 15.50 7.48
CA ASP A 66 -15.59 15.25 8.42
C ASP A 66 -16.29 13.92 8.05
N ARG A 67 -16.22 12.95 8.96
CA ARG A 67 -16.75 11.60 8.76
C ARG A 67 -18.26 11.57 8.53
N ASP A 68 -18.99 12.55 9.06
CA ASP A 68 -20.45 12.63 8.95
C ASP A 68 -20.89 13.42 7.69
N ASN A 69 -19.93 13.99 6.94
CA ASN A 69 -20.18 14.75 5.73
C ASN A 69 -19.46 14.13 4.51
N PRO A 70 -20.15 13.35 3.68
CA PRO A 70 -19.57 12.74 2.48
C PRO A 70 -19.02 13.74 1.44
N SER A 71 -19.47 15.00 1.48
CA SER A 71 -18.97 16.05 0.59
C SER A 71 -17.60 16.59 1.03
N SER A 72 -17.10 16.17 2.20
CA SER A 72 -15.82 16.58 2.76
C SER A 72 -14.62 15.77 2.26
N LEU A 73 -14.75 15.10 1.11
CA LEU A 73 -13.69 14.29 0.50
C LEU A 73 -12.44 15.12 0.24
N VAL A 74 -11.33 14.67 0.84
CA VAL A 74 -10.00 15.22 0.62
C VAL A 74 -9.46 14.66 -0.70
N LYS A 75 -9.33 15.52 -1.71
CA LYS A 75 -8.87 15.13 -3.06
C LYS A 75 -7.36 14.91 -3.14
N GLU A 76 -6.60 15.67 -2.37
CA GLU A 76 -5.14 15.62 -2.31
C GLU A 76 -4.69 16.10 -0.93
N VAL A 77 -3.66 15.45 -0.40
CA VAL A 77 -3.14 15.73 0.94
C VAL A 77 -1.68 15.32 1.01
N ASP A 78 -0.86 16.11 1.71
CA ASP A 78 0.54 15.76 1.94
C ASP A 78 0.73 14.87 3.18
N ILE A 79 1.93 14.31 3.31
CA ILE A 79 2.29 13.39 4.41
C ILE A 79 2.14 14.05 5.79
N ARG A 80 2.40 15.36 5.90
CA ARG A 80 2.32 16.06 7.20
C ARG A 80 0.86 16.14 7.64
N ARG A 81 -0.04 16.50 6.74
CA ARG A 81 -1.46 16.59 7.03
C ARG A 81 -2.08 15.22 7.29
N VAL A 82 -1.68 14.17 6.56
CA VAL A 82 -2.11 12.79 6.86
C VAL A 82 -1.78 12.39 8.30
N LYS A 83 -0.53 12.64 8.74
CA LYS A 83 -0.12 12.34 10.13
C LYS A 83 -0.95 13.11 11.15
N GLN A 84 -1.19 14.40 10.89
CA GLN A 84 -2.04 15.21 11.76
C GLN A 84 -3.48 14.66 11.80
N MET A 85 -4.04 14.23 10.67
CA MET A 85 -5.37 13.64 10.60
C MET A 85 -5.47 12.30 11.34
N MET A 86 -4.37 11.53 11.44
CA MET A 86 -4.31 10.35 12.30
C MET A 86 -4.34 10.72 13.78
N GLU A 87 -3.56 11.74 14.19
CA GLU A 87 -3.53 12.25 15.57
C GLU A 87 -4.88 12.86 15.99
N GLU A 88 -5.56 13.56 15.06
CA GLU A 88 -6.92 14.08 15.22
C GLU A 88 -7.98 12.97 15.24
N GLY A 89 -7.61 11.71 14.97
CA GLY A 89 -8.52 10.56 14.94
C GLY A 89 -9.43 10.50 13.71
N LYS A 90 -9.22 11.36 12.70
CA LYS A 90 -9.96 11.38 11.43
C LYS A 90 -9.61 10.19 10.55
N ILE A 91 -8.34 9.78 10.55
CA ILE A 91 -7.87 8.52 9.94
C ILE A 91 -7.68 7.49 11.06
N GLY A 92 -8.25 6.31 10.93
CA GLY A 92 -8.19 5.29 11.98
C GLY A 92 -8.52 3.89 11.50
N GLY A 93 -8.36 2.91 12.39
CA GLY A 93 -8.67 1.50 12.09
C GLY A 93 -7.90 0.98 10.86
N GLY A 94 -8.62 0.33 9.95
CA GLY A 94 -8.05 -0.26 8.72
C GLY A 94 -7.49 0.75 7.71
N MET A 95 -7.66 2.06 7.94
CA MET A 95 -7.03 3.09 7.10
C MET A 95 -5.57 3.36 7.48
N ILE A 96 -5.15 3.06 8.72
CA ILE A 96 -3.78 3.29 9.18
C ILE A 96 -2.73 2.51 8.36
N PRO A 97 -2.91 1.22 8.01
CA PRO A 97 -1.94 0.54 7.16
C PRO A 97 -1.97 1.00 5.69
N LYS A 98 -2.94 1.84 5.28
CA LYS A 98 -3.11 2.31 3.90
C LYS A 98 -2.46 3.68 3.62
N TYR A 99 -2.23 4.48 4.66
CA TYR A 99 -1.81 5.89 4.59
C TYR A 99 -0.70 6.17 5.59
#